data_AF-A0A834TK20-F1
#
_entry.id   AF-A0A834TK20-F1
#
_cell.length_a   1.000
_cell.length_b   1.000
_cell.length_c   1.000
_cell.angle_alpha   90.00
_cell.angle_beta   90.00
_cell.angle_gamma   90.00
#
_symmetry.space_group_name_H-M   'P 1'
#
loop_
_entity.id
_entity.type
_entity.pdbx_description
1 polymer ?
#
loop_
_entity_poly.entity_id
_entity_poly.type
_entity_poly.pdbx_seq_one_letter_code
_entity_poly.pdbx_strand_id
1 'polypeptide(L)'
;MSVIVGYGYSHIMYREIYPRDEQQQWWMNSSSSNALWLKSRSGNTSSSSSSSWSEGRKREGGRRNVRVEALWPDLSKPTVLDMEPINDSDHLDQILLLAAQSSQPILIDWMAAWCRKCIYLKPKLEKLAAEYHTKLKFYCVDVNKVPQSLVKRGNISLWKDGEMKGEVIGGHKAWLVIEEVREMIQKFI
;
A
#
# COMPACT_ATOMS: atom_id res chain seq x y z
N MET A 1 -41.37 -37.17 24.46
CA MET A 1 -41.01 -35.94 23.73
C MET A 1 -40.68 -34.88 24.77
N SER A 2 -39.42 -34.46 24.83
CA SER A 2 -38.95 -33.15 25.32
C SER A 2 -37.43 -33.18 25.24
N VAL A 3 -36.89 -32.71 24.12
CA VAL A 3 -35.45 -32.49 23.96
C VAL A 3 -35.19 -31.04 24.36
N ILE A 4 -34.37 -30.90 25.39
CA ILE A 4 -33.81 -29.64 25.88
C ILE A 4 -32.79 -29.18 24.83
N VAL A 5 -32.92 -27.95 24.33
CA VAL A 5 -31.78 -27.23 23.73
C VAL A 5 -31.79 -25.82 24.29
N GLY A 6 -30.99 -25.63 25.34
CA GLY A 6 -30.62 -24.31 25.81
C GLY A 6 -29.63 -23.69 24.84
N TYR A 7 -29.96 -22.52 24.30
CA TYR A 7 -28.99 -21.69 23.61
C TYR A 7 -28.33 -20.79 24.64
N GLY A 8 -27.12 -21.19 25.06
CA GLY A 8 -26.23 -20.37 25.85
C GLY A 8 -25.74 -19.17 25.03
N TYR A 9 -25.96 -17.98 25.57
CA TYR A 9 -25.33 -16.76 25.10
C TYR A 9 -23.84 -16.80 25.45
N SER A 10 -23.00 -16.84 24.42
CA SER A 10 -21.54 -16.76 24.57
C SER A 10 -21.13 -15.29 24.71
N HIS A 11 -20.92 -14.89 25.95
CA HIS A 11 -20.31 -13.62 26.33
C HIS A 11 -18.86 -13.57 25.78
N ILE A 12 -18.60 -12.66 24.82
CA ILE A 12 -17.26 -12.38 24.32
C ILE A 12 -16.52 -11.56 25.37
N MET A 13 -15.75 -12.25 26.21
CA MET A 13 -14.84 -11.69 27.20
C MET A 13 -13.52 -11.32 26.52
N TYR A 14 -13.22 -10.03 26.36
CA TYR A 14 -11.86 -9.58 26.07
C TYR A 14 -11.12 -9.34 27.40
N ARG A 15 -10.09 -10.13 27.66
CA ARG A 15 -9.20 -10.04 28.83
C ARG A 15 -7.84 -9.49 28.38
N GLU A 16 -7.50 -8.29 28.87
CA GLU A 16 -6.23 -7.86 29.51
C GLU A 16 -4.97 -8.75 29.35
N ILE A 17 -3.69 -8.33 29.25
CA ILE A 17 -2.87 -7.11 29.45
C ILE A 17 -1.48 -7.46 28.83
N TYR A 18 -0.73 -6.52 28.24
CA TYR A 18 0.76 -6.55 28.27
C TYR A 18 1.37 -5.13 28.31
N PRO A 19 2.57 -4.97 28.90
CA PRO A 19 3.04 -3.73 29.51
C PRO A 19 3.75 -2.74 28.59
N ARG A 20 3.86 -1.54 29.13
CA ARG A 20 4.50 -0.31 28.66
C ARG A 20 6.02 -0.41 28.80
N ASP A 21 6.76 -0.15 27.72
CA ASP A 21 8.16 0.27 27.79
C ASP A 21 8.43 1.50 26.92
N GLU A 22 9.25 2.36 27.52
CA GLU A 22 9.52 3.75 27.23
C GLU A 22 10.78 3.86 26.37
N GLN A 23 10.67 4.36 25.13
CA GLN A 23 11.85 4.71 24.35
C GLN A 23 11.57 5.85 23.36
N GLN A 24 11.85 7.07 23.81
CA GLN A 24 12.18 8.22 22.95
C GLN A 24 13.38 8.93 23.57
N GLN A 25 14.19 9.55 22.70
CA GLN A 25 15.37 10.43 22.93
C GLN A 25 16.72 9.71 22.67
N TRP A 26 17.59 10.06 21.71
CA TRP A 26 17.92 11.32 21.04
C TRP A 26 18.40 11.19 19.58
N TRP A 27 18.35 12.32 18.87
CA TRP A 27 18.87 12.57 17.53
C TRP A 27 20.35 13.01 17.52
N MET A 28 20.97 12.86 16.34
CA MET A 28 22.14 13.58 15.79
C MET A 28 23.58 13.14 16.16
N ASN A 29 24.27 12.56 15.17
CA ASN A 29 25.55 12.99 14.56
C ASN A 29 26.04 11.89 13.61
N SER A 30 26.91 12.08 12.62
CA SER A 30 27.32 13.17 11.75
C SER A 30 28.19 12.48 10.69
N SER A 31 27.99 12.85 9.43
CA SER A 31 28.97 12.93 8.33
C SER A 31 30.12 11.90 8.24
N SER A 32 30.08 11.09 7.18
CA SER A 32 31.24 10.51 6.50
C SER A 32 30.85 10.46 5.01
N SER A 33 31.60 11.02 4.06
CA SER A 33 32.81 10.40 3.52
C SER A 33 33.55 11.35 2.57
N ASN A 34 34.88 11.23 2.55
CA ASN A 34 35.81 11.80 1.58
C ASN A 34 35.68 11.16 0.19
N ALA A 35 35.96 11.93 -0.87
CA ALA A 35 36.79 11.48 -2.00
C ALA A 35 37.25 12.67 -2.87
N LEU A 36 38.56 12.92 -2.83
CA LEU A 36 39.34 13.75 -3.74
C LEU A 36 39.43 13.09 -5.13
N TRP A 37 39.54 13.87 -6.21
CA TRP A 37 40.64 13.77 -7.20
C TRP A 37 40.60 15.00 -8.12
N LEU A 38 41.74 15.69 -8.20
CA LEU A 38 41.99 16.91 -8.96
C LEU A 38 42.72 16.61 -10.29
N LYS A 39 42.51 17.55 -11.21
CA LYS A 39 43.01 17.74 -12.59
C LYS A 39 44.50 17.52 -12.85
N SER A 40 44.84 17.31 -14.13
CA SER A 40 45.97 17.91 -14.91
C SER A 40 46.18 17.09 -16.22
N ARG A 41 46.62 17.53 -17.41
CA ARG A 41 46.88 18.81 -18.12
C ARG A 41 47.52 18.43 -19.49
N SER A 42 47.41 19.32 -20.51
CA SER A 42 48.25 19.48 -21.73
C SER A 42 48.22 18.39 -22.81
N GLY A 43 48.36 18.64 -24.12
CA GLY A 43 48.75 19.85 -24.87
C GLY A 43 48.65 19.64 -26.40
N ASN A 44 48.84 20.75 -27.12
CA ASN A 44 48.69 21.04 -28.56
C ASN A 44 49.39 20.12 -29.58
N THR A 45 48.93 20.12 -30.85
CA THR A 45 49.54 20.85 -32.01
C THR A 45 49.06 20.31 -33.36
N SER A 46 49.13 21.20 -34.35
CA SER A 46 48.67 21.18 -35.75
C SER A 46 49.49 20.35 -36.73
N SER A 47 48.85 19.90 -37.83
CA SER A 47 49.11 20.36 -39.22
C SER A 47 49.05 19.26 -40.30
N SER A 48 48.47 19.67 -41.44
CA SER A 48 48.80 19.32 -42.83
C SER A 48 48.51 17.92 -43.40
N SER A 49 47.44 17.89 -44.20
CA SER A 49 47.39 17.49 -45.61
C SER A 49 48.35 16.42 -46.14
N SER A 50 47.81 15.31 -46.63
CA SER A 50 48.08 14.84 -47.99
C SER A 50 47.13 13.70 -48.42
N SER A 51 46.87 13.72 -49.72
CA SER A 51 46.20 12.77 -50.59
C SER A 51 46.21 11.29 -50.17
N SER A 52 45.10 10.59 -50.42
CA SER A 52 45.02 9.61 -51.51
C SER A 52 43.72 8.82 -51.38
N TRP A 53 42.93 8.83 -52.45
CA TRP A 53 41.80 7.92 -52.61
C TRP A 53 42.34 6.53 -52.94
N SER A 54 41.90 5.50 -52.21
CA SER A 54 41.80 4.14 -52.73
C SER A 54 40.94 3.21 -51.85
N GLU A 55 40.12 2.44 -52.56
CA GLU A 55 39.51 1.14 -52.27
C GLU A 55 39.12 0.74 -50.82
N GLY A 56 37.80 0.70 -50.60
CA GLY A 56 37.09 -0.56 -50.39
C GLY A 56 37.36 -1.37 -49.10
N ARG A 57 36.46 -1.25 -48.12
CA ARG A 57 36.00 -2.40 -47.32
C ARG A 57 34.63 -2.12 -46.70
N LYS A 58 33.61 -2.82 -47.22
CA LYS A 58 32.26 -2.89 -46.65
C LYS A 58 32.35 -3.37 -45.19
N ARG A 59 31.90 -2.54 -44.24
CA ARG A 59 31.44 -2.99 -42.93
C ARG A 59 29.96 -2.65 -42.86
N GLU A 60 29.13 -3.68 -42.97
CA GLU A 60 27.70 -3.60 -42.74
C GLU A 60 27.46 -3.22 -41.27
N GLY A 61 27.28 -1.92 -41.04
CA GLY A 61 26.73 -1.41 -39.80
C GLY A 61 25.25 -1.74 -39.76
N GLY A 62 24.91 -2.92 -39.26
CA GLY A 62 23.53 -3.34 -39.00
C GLY A 62 22.82 -2.28 -38.17
N ARG A 63 21.93 -1.53 -38.83
CA ARG A 63 20.95 -0.64 -38.20
C ARG A 63 20.10 -1.52 -37.27
N ARG A 64 20.42 -1.54 -35.98
CA ARG A 64 19.54 -2.16 -34.98
C ARG A 64 18.25 -1.35 -34.98
N ASN A 65 17.23 -1.90 -35.64
CA ASN A 65 15.89 -1.35 -35.62
C ASN A 65 15.32 -1.69 -34.23
N VAL A 66 15.58 -0.82 -33.25
CA VAL A 66 14.93 -0.91 -31.94
C VAL A 66 13.48 -0.57 -32.20
N ARG A 67 12.68 -1.60 -32.44
CA ARG A 67 11.23 -1.48 -32.53
C ARG A 67 10.78 -1.08 -31.12
N VAL A 68 10.53 0.22 -30.95
CA VAL A 68 9.88 0.74 -29.75
C VAL A 68 8.44 0.23 -29.83
N GLU A 69 8.21 -0.97 -29.31
CA GLU A 69 6.86 -1.47 -29.06
C GLU A 69 6.23 -0.49 -28.07
N ALA A 70 5.17 0.19 -28.50
CA ALA A 70 4.42 1.08 -27.62
C ALA A 70 3.75 0.20 -26.54
N LEU A 71 4.23 0.32 -25.30
CA LEU A 71 3.61 -0.29 -24.14
C LEU A 71 2.31 0.45 -23.84
N TRP A 72 1.22 0.02 -24.45
CA TRP A 72 -0.11 0.48 -24.09
C TRP A 72 -0.48 -0.15 -22.75
N PRO A 73 -0.71 0.64 -21.68
CA PRO A 73 -1.17 0.08 -20.42
C PRO A 73 -2.51 -0.61 -20.64
N ASP A 74 -2.69 -1.76 -19.98
CA ASP A 74 -3.96 -2.49 -19.97
C ASP A 74 -5.03 -1.61 -19.32
N LEU A 75 -5.87 -0.99 -20.16
CA LEU A 75 -6.92 -0.06 -19.74
C LEU A 75 -8.11 -0.77 -19.05
N SER A 76 -8.10 -2.10 -18.95
CA SER A 76 -9.19 -2.87 -18.34
C SER A 76 -9.25 -2.74 -16.82
N LYS A 77 -8.13 -2.40 -16.16
CA LYS A 77 -8.09 -2.15 -14.72
C LYS A 77 -8.05 -0.65 -14.40
N PRO A 78 -8.91 -0.17 -13.48
CA PRO A 78 -8.80 1.20 -13.00
C PRO A 78 -7.44 1.39 -12.30
N THR A 79 -6.81 2.55 -12.49
CA THR A 79 -5.53 2.88 -11.84
C THR A 79 -5.72 3.28 -10.37
N VAL A 80 -6.90 3.78 -10.02
CA VAL A 80 -7.30 4.19 -8.67
C VAL A 80 -8.77 3.81 -8.51
N LEU A 81 -9.11 3.26 -7.35
CA LEU A 81 -10.50 2.93 -7.01
C LEU A 81 -10.85 3.60 -5.69
N ASP A 82 -11.86 4.47 -5.73
CA ASP A 82 -12.30 5.26 -4.58
C ASP A 82 -12.89 4.34 -3.51
N MET A 83 -12.48 4.54 -2.25
CA MET A 83 -13.03 3.79 -1.12
C MET A 83 -14.42 4.29 -0.77
N GLU A 84 -15.35 3.35 -0.56
CA GLU A 84 -16.73 3.67 -0.20
C GLU A 84 -16.83 4.11 1.27
N PRO A 85 -17.41 5.28 1.56
CA PRO A 85 -17.53 5.76 2.93
C PRO A 85 -18.71 5.11 3.66
N ILE A 86 -18.45 4.63 4.88
CA ILE A 86 -19.46 4.15 5.81
C ILE A 86 -19.76 5.28 6.80
N ASN A 87 -21.02 5.71 6.84
CA ASN A 87 -21.43 6.92 7.55
C ASN A 87 -22.00 6.67 8.95
N ASP A 88 -22.43 5.46 9.25
CA ASP A 88 -23.23 5.11 10.42
C ASP A 88 -23.05 3.63 10.80
N SER A 89 -23.44 3.29 12.04
CA SER A 89 -23.29 1.94 12.59
C SER A 89 -24.15 0.91 11.84
N ASP A 90 -25.40 1.26 11.51
CA ASP A 90 -26.32 0.33 10.85
C ASP A 90 -25.81 -0.03 9.45
N HIS A 91 -25.26 0.94 8.72
CA HIS A 91 -24.62 0.69 7.44
C HIS A 91 -23.38 -0.22 7.55
N LEU A 92 -22.55 -0.03 8.59
CA LEU A 92 -21.42 -0.93 8.85
C LEU A 92 -21.88 -2.38 9.05
N ASP A 93 -22.90 -2.58 9.88
CA ASP A 93 -23.44 -3.91 10.18
C ASP A 93 -24.01 -4.58 8.92
N GLN A 94 -24.73 -3.82 8.08
CA GLN A 94 -25.23 -4.30 6.80
C GLN A 94 -24.09 -4.75 5.86
N ILE A 95 -23.02 -3.96 5.73
CA ILE A 95 -21.86 -4.31 4.91
C ILE A 95 -21.19 -5.59 5.42
N LEU A 96 -21.02 -5.72 6.74
CA LEU A 96 -20.42 -6.90 7.35
C LEU A 96 -21.25 -8.16 7.09
N LEU A 97 -22.58 -8.06 7.19
CA LEU A 97 -23.49 -9.16 6.88
C LEU A 97 -23.44 -9.56 5.39
N LEU A 98 -23.45 -8.59 4.47
CA LEU A 98 -23.35 -8.85 3.04
C LEU A 98 -22.00 -9.47 2.65
N ALA A 99 -20.92 -9.00 3.26
CA ALA A 99 -19.58 -9.56 3.07
C ALA A 99 -19.50 -11.02 3.54
N ALA A 100 -20.10 -11.33 4.70
CA ALA A 100 -20.17 -12.68 5.22
C ALA A 100 -20.99 -13.62 4.31
N GLN A 101 -22.13 -13.15 3.79
CA GLN A 101 -22.98 -13.94 2.90
C GLN A 101 -22.33 -14.23 1.54
N SER A 102 -21.55 -13.27 1.02
CA SER A 102 -20.86 -13.40 -0.26
C SER A 102 -19.46 -14.02 -0.17
N SER A 103 -18.99 -14.33 1.05
CA SER A 103 -17.61 -14.74 1.35
C SER A 103 -16.55 -13.80 0.72
N GLN A 104 -16.93 -12.54 0.49
CA GLN A 104 -16.05 -11.53 -0.08
C GLN A 104 -15.29 -10.84 1.05
N PRO A 105 -13.95 -10.84 1.06
CA PRO A 105 -13.19 -10.12 2.06
C PRO A 105 -13.36 -8.61 1.88
N ILE A 106 -13.37 -7.90 2.99
CA ILE A 106 -13.47 -6.43 3.03
C ILE A 106 -12.37 -5.84 3.91
N LEU A 107 -11.85 -4.69 3.48
CA LEU A 107 -10.86 -3.92 4.22
C LEU A 107 -11.48 -2.59 4.63
N ILE A 108 -11.34 -2.25 5.90
CA ILE A 108 -11.93 -1.05 6.50
C ILE A 108 -10.80 -0.16 7.04
N ASP A 109 -10.70 1.07 6.53
CA ASP A 109 -9.86 2.15 7.04
C ASP A 109 -10.65 3.00 8.04
N TRP A 110 -10.33 2.85 9.33
CA TRP A 110 -10.81 3.66 10.45
C TRP A 110 -10.06 4.99 10.46
N MET A 111 -10.67 5.98 9.84
CA MET A 111 -10.06 7.29 9.60
C MET A 111 -10.78 8.38 10.40
N ALA A 112 -10.14 9.55 10.46
CA ALA A 112 -10.77 10.77 10.95
C ALA A 112 -10.41 11.93 10.03
N ALA A 113 -11.35 12.82 9.76
CA ALA A 113 -11.12 13.99 8.90
C ALA A 113 -10.06 14.95 9.46
N TRP A 114 -9.81 14.94 10.77
CA TRP A 114 -8.76 15.73 11.43
C TRP A 114 -7.41 15.00 11.50
N CYS A 115 -7.36 13.70 11.18
CA CYS A 115 -6.14 12.90 11.22
C CYS A 115 -5.32 13.09 9.94
N ARG A 116 -4.33 14.00 9.98
CA ARG A 116 -3.49 14.31 8.81
C ARG A 116 -2.79 13.10 8.21
N LYS A 117 -2.34 12.14 9.03
CA LYS A 117 -1.71 10.90 8.55
C LYS A 117 -2.71 10.01 7.79
N CYS A 118 -3.96 9.94 8.25
CA CYS A 118 -5.04 9.18 7.61
C CYS A 118 -5.39 9.77 6.24
N ILE A 119 -5.49 11.11 6.15
CA ILE A 119 -5.72 11.82 4.88
C ILE A 119 -4.64 11.50 3.84
N TYR A 120 -3.37 11.46 4.24
CA TYR A 120 -2.28 11.10 3.34
C TYR A 120 -2.21 9.61 2.99
N LEU A 121 -2.80 8.75 3.80
CA LEU A 121 -2.83 7.31 3.58
C LEU A 121 -3.92 6.92 2.58
N LYS A 122 -5.09 7.57 2.63
CA LYS A 122 -6.24 7.34 1.74
C LYS A 122 -5.87 7.15 0.26
N PRO A 123 -5.16 8.09 -0.43
CA PRO A 123 -4.86 7.93 -1.85
C PRO A 123 -3.92 6.76 -2.16
N LYS A 124 -3.21 6.22 -1.16
CA LYS A 124 -2.39 5.01 -1.33
C LYS A 124 -3.23 3.75 -1.19
N LEU A 125 -4.19 3.75 -0.27
CA LEU A 125 -5.17 2.68 -0.15
C LEU A 125 -6.06 2.59 -1.39
N GLU A 126 -6.47 3.70 -1.99
CA GLU A 126 -7.26 3.71 -3.25
C GLU A 126 -6.47 3.16 -4.45
N LYS A 127 -5.15 3.38 -4.49
CA LYS A 127 -4.26 2.72 -5.46
C LYS A 127 -4.16 1.22 -5.21
N LEU A 128 -4.04 0.82 -3.94
CA LEU A 128 -4.03 -0.60 -3.56
C LEU A 128 -5.37 -1.26 -3.91
N ALA A 129 -6.49 -0.56 -3.71
CA ALA A 129 -7.82 -1.04 -4.06
C ALA A 129 -7.98 -1.35 -5.55
N ALA A 130 -7.37 -0.53 -6.41
CA ALA A 130 -7.29 -0.78 -7.85
C ALA A 130 -6.51 -2.08 -8.18
N GLU A 131 -5.42 -2.38 -7.47
CA GLU A 131 -4.65 -3.62 -7.68
C GLU A 131 -5.49 -4.87 -7.39
N TYR A 132 -6.24 -4.83 -6.29
CA TYR A 132 -7.11 -5.90 -5.79
C TYR A 132 -8.57 -5.78 -6.28
N HIS A 133 -8.79 -5.02 -7.36
CA HIS A 133 -10.11 -4.89 -7.99
C HIS A 133 -10.75 -6.27 -8.17
N THR A 134 -12.05 -6.36 -7.85
CA THR A 134 -12.91 -7.56 -7.76
C THR A 134 -12.62 -8.54 -6.62
N LYS A 135 -11.38 -8.66 -6.14
CA LYS A 135 -11.01 -9.62 -5.08
C LYS A 135 -11.32 -9.12 -3.67
N LEU A 136 -11.11 -7.83 -3.42
CA LEU A 136 -11.23 -7.21 -2.11
C LEU A 136 -11.95 -5.86 -2.25
N LYS A 137 -12.95 -5.61 -1.40
CA LYS A 137 -13.60 -4.30 -1.32
C LYS A 137 -12.98 -3.45 -0.22
N PHE A 138 -12.80 -2.16 -0.49
CA PHE A 138 -12.21 -1.20 0.42
C PHE A 138 -13.26 -0.19 0.86
N TYR A 139 -13.35 0.02 2.17
CA TYR A 139 -14.25 0.99 2.80
C TYR A 139 -13.46 1.92 3.72
N CYS A 140 -13.99 3.12 3.94
CA CYS A 140 -13.48 4.02 4.99
C CYS A 140 -14.58 4.39 5.97
N VAL A 141 -14.29 4.33 7.26
CA VAL A 141 -15.21 4.69 8.34
C VAL A 141 -14.66 5.90 9.06
N ASP A 142 -15.47 6.95 9.21
CA ASP A 142 -15.11 8.08 10.07
C ASP A 142 -15.41 7.73 11.53
N VAL A 143 -14.36 7.63 12.35
CA VAL A 143 -14.47 7.30 13.79
C VAL A 143 -15.33 8.28 14.59
N ASN A 144 -15.59 9.48 14.06
CA ASN A 144 -16.46 10.46 14.72
C ASN A 144 -17.95 10.20 14.46
N LYS A 145 -18.29 9.39 13.45
CA LYS A 145 -19.68 9.12 13.06
C LYS A 145 -20.21 7.78 13.58
N VAL A 146 -19.33 6.92 14.08
CA VAL A 146 -19.66 5.60 14.64
C VAL A 146 -19.45 5.58 16.16
N PRO A 147 -20.16 4.72 16.90
CA PRO A 147 -19.96 4.59 18.34
C PRO A 147 -18.54 4.13 18.66
N GLN A 148 -17.93 4.75 19.68
CA GLN A 148 -16.53 4.49 20.06
C GLN A 148 -16.27 3.04 20.50
N SER A 149 -17.30 2.29 20.88
CA SER A 149 -17.20 0.86 21.20
C SER A 149 -16.79 0.00 19.99
N LEU A 150 -17.10 0.45 18.77
CA LEU A 150 -16.74 -0.23 17.52
C LEU A 150 -15.35 0.17 17.02
N VAL A 151 -14.90 1.38 17.39
CA VAL A 151 -13.61 1.91 16.95
C VAL A 151 -12.47 1.08 17.57
N LYS A 152 -11.70 0.42 16.71
CA LYS A 152 -10.52 -0.34 17.12
C LYS A 152 -9.31 0.57 17.27
N ARG A 153 -8.28 0.08 17.98
CA ARG A 153 -7.00 0.79 18.13
C ARG A 153 -6.20 0.84 16.83
N GLY A 154 -6.38 -0.15 15.95
CA GLY A 154 -5.79 -0.15 14.61
C GLY A 154 -6.53 0.77 13.65
N ASN A 155 -5.78 1.38 12.73
CA ASN A 155 -6.37 2.24 11.70
C ASN A 155 -6.98 1.41 10.56
N ILE A 156 -6.50 0.19 10.31
CA ILE A 156 -6.91 -0.60 9.14
C ILE A 156 -7.22 -2.01 9.59
N SER A 157 -8.38 -2.54 9.23
CA SER A 157 -8.81 -3.89 9.62
C SER A 157 -9.27 -4.69 8.40
N LEU A 158 -8.91 -5.98 8.36
CA LEU A 158 -9.34 -6.92 7.33
C LEU A 158 -10.38 -7.87 7.92
N TRP A 159 -11.51 -7.99 7.23
CA TRP A 159 -12.63 -8.84 7.60
C TRP A 159 -12.90 -9.86 6.53
N LYS A 160 -13.19 -11.10 6.95
CA LYS A 160 -13.55 -12.21 6.08
C LYS A 160 -14.42 -13.20 6.86
N ASP A 161 -15.44 -13.75 6.21
CA ASP A 161 -16.35 -14.74 6.81
C ASP A 161 -17.03 -14.23 8.11
N GLY A 162 -17.32 -12.93 8.18
CA GLY A 162 -17.95 -12.29 9.36
C GLY A 162 -17.01 -12.04 10.53
N GLU A 163 -15.73 -12.36 10.41
CA GLU A 163 -14.73 -12.18 11.48
C GLU A 163 -13.60 -11.24 11.05
N MET A 164 -13.06 -10.50 12.01
CA MET A 164 -11.84 -9.71 11.83
C MET A 164 -10.63 -10.65 11.82
N LYS A 165 -9.92 -10.72 10.69
CA LYS A 165 -8.76 -11.61 10.51
C LYS A 165 -7.43 -10.97 10.89
N GLY A 166 -7.33 -9.65 10.77
CA GLY A 166 -6.12 -8.91 11.11
C GLY A 166 -6.35 -7.41 11.18
N GLU A 167 -5.43 -6.71 11.83
CA GLU A 167 -5.38 -5.26 11.87
C GLU A 167 -3.95 -4.76 11.65
N VAL A 168 -3.84 -3.57 11.06
CA VAL A 168 -2.59 -2.84 10.88
C VAL A 168 -2.73 -1.49 11.58
N ILE A 169 -1.77 -1.20 12.45
CA ILE A 169 -1.70 0.07 13.16
C ILE A 169 -0.87 1.04 12.31
N GLY A 170 -1.52 2.12 11.87
CA GLY A 170 -0.87 3.16 11.09
C GLY A 170 0.04 4.05 11.95
N GLY A 171 0.21 5.30 11.51
CA GLY A 171 0.91 6.33 12.28
C GLY A 171 2.40 6.49 11.96
N HIS A 172 3.01 5.55 11.25
CA HIS A 172 4.37 5.68 10.72
C HIS A 172 4.34 6.05 9.22
N LYS A 173 5.44 5.88 8.47
CA LYS A 173 5.50 6.28 7.05
C LYS A 173 4.49 5.49 6.23
N ALA A 174 3.64 6.19 5.47
CA ALA A 174 2.53 5.57 4.75
C ALA A 174 2.90 4.55 3.66
N TRP A 175 4.18 4.35 3.31
CA TRP A 175 4.58 3.25 2.43
C TRP A 175 4.76 1.93 3.19
N LEU A 176 5.32 1.98 4.41
CA LEU A 176 5.44 0.82 5.29
C LEU A 176 4.06 0.28 5.68
N VAL A 177 3.13 1.17 6.04
CA VAL A 177 1.73 0.80 6.33
C VAL A 177 1.10 0.05 5.15
N ILE A 178 1.39 0.47 3.91
CA ILE A 178 0.83 -0.18 2.71
C ILE A 178 1.45 -1.56 2.50
N GLU A 179 2.74 -1.73 2.77
CA GLU A 179 3.39 -3.04 2.71
C GLU A 179 2.83 -3.99 3.79
N GLU A 180 2.66 -3.52 5.03
CA GLU A 180 2.03 -4.31 6.11
C GLU A 180 0.59 -4.71 5.74
N VAL A 181 -0.17 -3.79 5.14
CA VAL A 181 -1.53 -4.09 4.64
C VAL A 181 -1.48 -5.10 3.50
N ARG A 182 -0.51 -4.99 2.59
CA ARG A 182 -0.32 -5.95 1.48
C ARG A 182 -0.01 -7.35 2.00
N GLU A 183 0.88 -7.47 2.98
CA GLU A 183 1.20 -8.73 3.65
C GLU A 183 -0.02 -9.33 4.34
N MET A 184 -0.78 -8.49 5.07
CA MET A 184 -2.04 -8.90 5.69
C MET A 184 -3.03 -9.43 4.64
N ILE A 185 -3.19 -8.75 3.51
CA ILE A 185 -4.08 -9.19 2.43
C ILE A 185 -3.63 -10.54 1.87
N GLN A 186 -2.34 -10.71 1.56
CA GLN A 186 -1.78 -11.96 1.00
C GLN A 186 -1.92 -13.17 1.93
N LYS A 187 -2.00 -12.94 3.25
CA LYS A 187 -2.17 -14.00 4.23
C LYS A 187 -3.59 -14.59 4.22
N PHE A 188 -4.60 -13.80 3.87
CA PHE A 188 -6.01 -14.16 4.05
C PHE A 188 -6.82 -14.24 2.74
N ILE A 189 -6.27 -13.76 1.61
CA ILE A 189 -6.86 -13.82 0.26
C ILE A 189 -5.95 -14.62 -0.67
#